data_AF-A0A6J8E3P9-F1
#
_entry.id   AF-A0A6J8E3P9-F1
#
_cell.length_a   1.000
_cell.length_b   1.000
_cell.length_c   1.000
_cell.angle_alpha   90.00
_cell.angle_beta   90.00
_cell.angle_gamma   90.00
#
_symmetry.space_group_name_H-M   'P 1'
#
loop_
_entity.id
_entity.type
_entity.pdbx_description
1 polymer ?
#
loop_
_entity_poly.entity_id
_entity_poly.type
_entity_poly.pdbx_seq_one_letter_code
_entity_poly.pdbx_strand_id
1 'polypeptide(L)'
;MYPNAPFCNNDPMSFDIPSDFVSCLTYDLEAAVHRQRVFYYQVSLPHYTDNKLLENSVIRYRKFLHMKRSYPDSFIVPCLDIDLIWHTHLLNPLSYKSHTMLILGEHFGHYDSVNDRSEGSKLCRSMNETQIMWEELYKERFTNKASMYRGLPPN
;
A
#
# COMPACT_ATOMS: atom_id res chain seq x y z
N MET A 1 -11.88 -14.02 5.93
CA MET A 1 -10.77 -14.95 5.63
C MET A 1 -11.20 -16.32 6.16
N TYR A 2 -11.34 -17.33 5.30
CA TYR A 2 -11.89 -18.63 5.70
C TYR A 2 -10.79 -19.46 6.38
N PRO A 3 -10.83 -19.66 7.71
CA PRO A 3 -9.72 -20.29 8.44
C PRO A 3 -9.55 -21.78 8.15
N ASN A 4 -10.55 -22.39 7.50
CA ASN A 4 -10.68 -23.83 7.34
C ASN A 4 -10.72 -24.26 5.85
N ALA A 5 -10.50 -23.35 4.91
CA ALA A 5 -10.37 -23.71 3.51
C ALA A 5 -8.90 -24.14 3.26
N PRO A 6 -8.64 -25.34 2.73
CA PRO A 6 -7.28 -25.70 2.33
C PRO A 6 -6.78 -24.70 1.29
N PHE A 7 -5.56 -24.20 1.48
CA PHE A 7 -4.95 -23.20 0.59
C PHE A 7 -4.69 -23.77 -0.82
N CYS A 8 -4.52 -25.09 -0.91
CA CYS A 8 -4.34 -25.82 -2.15
C CYS A 8 -5.51 -26.80 -2.28
N ASN A 9 -6.27 -26.68 -3.38
CA ASN A 9 -7.04 -27.82 -3.84
C ASN A 9 -6.02 -28.91 -4.21
N ASN A 10 -6.03 -30.04 -3.50
CA ASN A 10 -5.16 -31.19 -3.80
C ASN A 10 -5.60 -31.95 -5.07
N ASP A 11 -6.51 -31.38 -5.85
CA ASP A 11 -6.72 -31.85 -7.21
C ASP A 11 -5.47 -31.51 -8.02
N PRO A 12 -4.88 -32.47 -8.75
CA PRO A 12 -3.88 -32.14 -9.75
C PRO A 12 -4.60 -31.29 -10.81
N MET A 13 -4.52 -29.97 -10.67
CA MET A 13 -4.85 -29.04 -11.74
C MET A 13 -3.85 -29.31 -12.86
N SER A 14 -4.19 -30.25 -13.73
CA SER A 14 -3.68 -30.31 -15.08
C SER A 14 -4.25 -29.09 -15.79
N PHE A 15 -3.52 -27.98 -15.69
CA PHE A 15 -3.75 -26.89 -16.60
C PHE A 15 -3.21 -27.35 -17.95
N ASP A 16 -4.09 -27.51 -18.93
CA ASP A 16 -3.71 -27.58 -20.33
C ASP A 16 -3.17 -26.21 -20.74
N ILE A 17 -1.94 -25.90 -20.31
CA ILE A 17 -1.24 -24.69 -20.72
C ILE A 17 -0.81 -24.92 -22.17
N PRO A 18 -1.30 -24.11 -23.13
CA PRO A 18 -0.86 -24.22 -24.51
C PRO A 18 0.66 -24.18 -24.59
N SER A 19 1.27 -25.06 -25.37
CA SER A 19 2.74 -25.13 -25.50
C SER A 19 3.36 -23.86 -26.10
N ASP A 20 2.54 -23.02 -26.72
CA ASP A 20 2.85 -21.72 -27.29
C ASP A 20 2.45 -20.54 -26.37
N PHE A 21 1.99 -20.80 -25.15
CA PHE A 21 1.65 -19.73 -24.22
C PHE A 21 2.89 -18.93 -23.85
N VAL A 22 2.89 -17.66 -24.26
CA VAL A 22 3.86 -16.66 -23.82
C VAL A 22 3.15 -15.71 -22.86
N SER A 23 3.64 -15.64 -21.63
CA SER A 23 3.12 -14.70 -20.65
C SER A 23 3.29 -13.27 -21.14
N CYS A 24 2.23 -12.47 -21.09
CA CYS A 24 2.29 -11.03 -21.32
C CYS A 24 2.70 -10.25 -20.06
N LEU A 25 3.05 -10.94 -18.96
CA LEU A 25 3.46 -10.30 -17.73
C LEU A 25 4.85 -9.71 -17.87
N THR A 26 4.94 -8.38 -17.90
CA THR A 26 6.20 -7.63 -17.95
C THR A 26 6.67 -7.17 -16.56
N TYR A 27 5.89 -7.46 -15.51
CA TYR A 27 6.18 -7.02 -14.15
C TYR A 27 7.15 -7.97 -13.46
N ASP A 28 8.21 -7.42 -12.87
CA ASP A 28 9.22 -8.19 -12.13
C ASP A 28 8.61 -8.72 -10.83
N LEU A 29 8.16 -9.98 -10.87
CA LEU A 29 7.54 -10.65 -9.74
C LEU A 29 8.51 -10.90 -8.59
N GLU A 30 9.78 -11.20 -8.89
CA GLU A 30 10.79 -11.46 -7.87
C GLU A 30 11.03 -10.19 -7.04
N ALA A 31 11.30 -9.07 -7.73
CA ALA A 31 11.48 -7.78 -7.07
C ALA A 31 10.21 -7.35 -6.31
N ALA A 32 9.02 -7.62 -6.85
CA ALA A 32 7.74 -7.30 -6.19
C ALA A 32 7.55 -8.11 -4.90
N VAL A 33 7.85 -9.41 -4.92
CA VAL A 33 7.77 -10.28 -3.73
C VAL A 33 8.75 -9.81 -2.65
N HIS A 34 9.97 -9.40 -3.02
CA HIS A 34 10.92 -8.84 -2.07
C HIS A 34 10.39 -7.56 -1.39
N ARG A 35 9.80 -6.64 -2.14
CA ARG A 35 9.17 -5.42 -1.58
C ARG A 35 7.99 -5.76 -0.67
N GLN A 36 7.14 -6.69 -1.10
CA GLN A 36 6.00 -7.14 -0.31
C GLN A 36 6.42 -7.82 1.00
N ARG A 37 7.51 -8.61 1.00
CA ARG A 37 8.10 -9.21 2.21
C ARG A 37 8.50 -8.13 3.22
N VAL A 38 9.20 -7.09 2.76
CA VAL A 38 9.63 -5.98 3.62
C VAL A 38 8.42 -5.25 4.19
N PHE A 39 7.41 -4.97 3.36
CA PHE A 39 6.16 -4.34 3.80
C PHE A 39 5.45 -5.17 4.87
N TYR A 40 5.29 -6.47 4.65
CA TYR A 40 4.65 -7.37 5.63
C TYR A 40 5.39 -7.35 6.98
N TYR A 41 6.72 -7.34 6.96
CA TYR A 41 7.49 -7.13 8.18
C TYR A 41 7.10 -5.82 8.87
N GLN A 42 6.96 -4.70 8.15
CA GLN A 42 6.56 -3.41 8.76
C GLN A 42 5.22 -3.48 9.51
N VAL A 43 4.24 -4.19 8.95
CA VAL A 43 2.85 -4.22 9.44
C VAL A 43 2.47 -5.47 10.23
N SER A 44 3.46 -6.25 10.69
CA SER A 44 3.25 -7.54 11.37
C SER A 44 3.07 -7.47 12.90
N LEU A 45 3.12 -6.28 13.51
CA LEU A 45 2.97 -6.16 14.97
C LEU A 45 1.51 -6.31 15.42
N PRO A 46 1.25 -6.83 16.64
CA PRO A 46 -0.11 -7.09 17.12
C PRO A 46 -1.06 -5.89 17.10
N HIS A 47 -0.56 -4.66 17.20
CA HIS A 47 -1.43 -3.48 17.16
C HIS A 47 -2.11 -3.27 15.79
N TYR A 48 -1.60 -3.86 14.71
CA TYR A 48 -2.28 -3.85 13.41
C TYR A 48 -3.52 -4.74 13.35
N THR A 49 -3.84 -5.49 14.43
CA THR A 49 -5.11 -6.18 14.59
C THR A 49 -6.07 -5.44 15.54
N ASP A 50 -5.68 -4.28 16.07
CA ASP A 50 -6.55 -3.47 16.93
C ASP A 50 -7.60 -2.72 16.09
N ASN A 51 -8.89 -2.99 16.36
CA ASN A 51 -9.99 -2.42 15.58
C ASN A 51 -10.00 -0.89 15.61
N LYS A 52 -9.72 -0.28 16.77
CA LYS A 52 -9.73 1.18 16.91
C LYS A 52 -8.62 1.82 16.09
N LEU A 53 -7.45 1.20 16.05
CA LEU A 53 -6.34 1.61 15.18
C LEU A 53 -6.72 1.47 13.71
N LEU A 54 -7.32 0.34 13.30
CA LEU A 54 -7.73 0.11 11.91
C LEU A 54 -8.81 1.09 11.44
N GLU A 55 -9.83 1.34 12.27
CA GLU A 55 -10.88 2.33 11.99
C GLU A 55 -10.29 3.74 11.78
N ASN A 56 -9.37 4.15 12.65
CA ASN A 56 -8.66 5.42 12.50
C ASN A 56 -7.79 5.45 11.24
N SER A 57 -7.15 4.33 10.89
CA SER A 57 -6.33 4.20 9.68
C SER A 57 -7.19 4.33 8.42
N VAL A 58 -8.42 3.81 8.43
CA VAL A 58 -9.39 4.01 7.33
C VAL A 58 -9.76 5.49 7.17
N ILE A 59 -10.01 6.20 8.26
CA ILE A 59 -10.28 7.65 8.23
C ILE A 59 -9.09 8.40 7.62
N ARG A 60 -7.86 8.05 8.04
CA ARG A 60 -6.62 8.65 7.53
C ARG A 60 -6.38 8.30 6.06
N TYR A 61 -6.71 7.10 5.60
CA TYR A 61 -6.64 6.73 4.18
C TYR A 61 -7.62 7.57 3.33
N ARG A 62 -8.84 7.82 3.83
CA ARG A 62 -9.79 8.71 3.14
C ARG A 62 -9.25 10.14 3.02
N LYS A 63 -8.63 10.66 4.09
CA LYS A 63 -7.89 11.94 4.07
C LYS A 63 -6.71 11.90 3.09
N PHE A 64 -5.99 10.79 3.00
CA PHE A 64 -4.90 10.63 2.05
C PHE A 64 -5.36 10.74 0.58
N LEU A 65 -6.49 10.09 0.24
CA LEU A 65 -7.10 10.25 -1.09
C LEU A 65 -7.58 11.69 -1.33
N HIS A 66 -8.21 12.32 -0.34
CA HIS A 66 -8.60 13.73 -0.46
C HIS A 66 -7.39 14.65 -0.67
N MET A 67 -6.28 14.40 0.04
CA MET A 67 -5.04 15.15 -0.14
C MET A 67 -4.45 14.94 -1.54
N LYS A 68 -4.49 13.71 -2.09
CA LYS A 68 -4.08 13.47 -3.49
C LYS A 68 -4.89 14.31 -4.47
N ARG A 69 -6.20 14.44 -4.24
CA ARG A 69 -7.07 15.29 -5.05
C ARG A 69 -6.71 16.78 -4.92
N SER A 70 -6.38 17.23 -3.71
CA SER A 70 -6.03 18.64 -3.46
C SER A 70 -4.65 19.02 -4.01
N TYR A 71 -3.76 18.04 -4.18
CA TYR A 71 -2.41 18.21 -4.75
C TYR A 71 -2.16 17.17 -5.86
N PRO A 72 -2.82 17.30 -7.02
CA PRO A 72 -2.80 16.28 -8.07
C PRO A 72 -1.40 16.03 -8.63
N ASP A 73 -0.55 17.07 -8.72
CA ASP A 73 0.80 16.96 -9.27
C ASP A 73 1.85 16.49 -8.24
N SER A 74 1.49 16.44 -6.96
CA SER A 74 2.41 16.06 -5.90
C SER A 74 2.61 14.54 -5.80
N PHE A 75 3.87 14.14 -5.59
CA PHE A 75 4.22 12.77 -5.22
C PHE A 75 4.08 12.61 -3.70
N ILE A 76 2.88 12.22 -3.26
CA ILE A 76 2.59 11.98 -1.84
C ILE A 76 2.96 10.55 -1.45
N VAL A 77 3.42 10.37 -0.21
CA VAL A 77 3.80 9.05 0.32
C VAL A 77 3.05 8.73 1.61
N PRO A 78 2.44 7.54 1.74
CA PRO A 78 1.67 7.20 2.93
C PRO A 78 2.58 6.84 4.12
N CYS A 79 2.08 7.04 5.34
CA CYS A 79 2.58 6.33 6.51
C CYS A 79 2.12 4.86 6.49
N LEU A 80 2.76 3.99 7.27
CA LEU A 80 2.47 2.54 7.26
C LEU A 80 0.99 2.19 7.55
N ASP A 81 0.35 2.91 8.46
CA ASP A 81 -1.06 2.70 8.80
C ASP A 81 -1.99 3.03 7.63
N ILE A 82 -1.68 4.09 6.89
CA ILE A 82 -2.40 4.47 5.66
C ILE A 82 -2.11 3.46 4.55
N ASP A 83 -0.84 3.08 4.39
CA ASP A 83 -0.38 2.17 3.35
C ASP A 83 -0.99 0.78 3.52
N LEU A 84 -1.16 0.29 4.76
CA LEU A 84 -1.87 -0.96 5.04
C LEU A 84 -3.31 -0.96 4.54
N ILE A 85 -4.06 0.12 4.79
CA ILE A 85 -5.43 0.24 4.29
C ILE A 85 -5.44 0.36 2.77
N TRP A 86 -4.45 1.06 2.19
CA TRP A 86 -4.32 1.16 0.74
C TRP A 86 -4.04 -0.21 0.10
N HIS A 87 -3.07 -0.96 0.61
CA HIS A 87 -2.79 -2.34 0.19
C HIS A 87 -4.05 -3.22 0.29
N THR A 88 -4.83 -3.09 1.36
CA THR A 88 -6.09 -3.83 1.53
C THR A 88 -7.11 -3.44 0.46
N HIS A 89 -7.22 -2.16 0.11
CA HIS A 89 -8.13 -1.68 -0.92
C HIS A 89 -7.72 -2.16 -2.33
N LEU A 90 -6.41 -2.25 -2.61
CA LEU A 90 -5.86 -2.77 -3.86
C LEU A 90 -6.23 -4.25 -4.11
N LEU A 91 -6.50 -5.03 -3.05
CA LEU A 91 -6.96 -6.44 -3.18
C LEU A 91 -8.35 -6.55 -3.83
N ASN A 92 -9.11 -5.46 -3.94
CA ASN A 92 -10.36 -5.42 -4.67
C ASN A 92 -10.25 -4.45 -5.88
N PRO A 93 -9.63 -4.88 -6.99
CA PRO A 93 -9.24 -3.98 -8.08
C PRO A 93 -10.41 -3.26 -8.76
N LEU A 94 -11.58 -3.90 -8.87
CA LEU A 94 -12.77 -3.28 -9.47
C LEU A 94 -13.33 -2.16 -8.59
N SER A 95 -13.46 -2.41 -7.29
CA SER A 95 -13.87 -1.38 -6.33
C SER A 95 -12.81 -0.28 -6.22
N TYR A 96 -11.53 -0.65 -6.18
CA TYR A 96 -10.42 0.29 -6.13
C TYR A 96 -10.45 1.28 -7.30
N LYS A 97 -10.56 0.76 -8.54
CA LYS A 97 -10.69 1.58 -9.74
C LYS A 97 -11.92 2.48 -9.67
N SER A 98 -13.07 1.93 -9.30
CA SER A 98 -14.32 2.70 -9.23
C SER A 98 -14.23 3.85 -8.21
N HIS A 99 -13.69 3.59 -7.02
CA HIS A 99 -13.52 4.59 -5.98
C HIS A 99 -12.49 5.65 -6.34
N THR A 100 -11.33 5.26 -6.89
CA THR A 100 -10.28 6.23 -7.29
C THR A 100 -10.76 7.11 -8.44
N MET A 101 -11.43 6.56 -9.44
CA MET A 101 -12.07 7.34 -10.49
C MET A 101 -13.10 8.33 -9.93
N LEU A 102 -13.93 7.91 -8.97
CA LEU A 102 -14.94 8.77 -8.35
C LEU A 102 -14.31 9.91 -7.51
N ILE A 103 -13.27 9.60 -6.74
CA ILE A 103 -12.69 10.54 -5.76
C ILE A 103 -11.67 11.47 -6.43
N LEU A 104 -10.85 10.93 -7.34
CA LEU A 104 -9.67 11.57 -7.92
C LEU A 104 -9.86 11.95 -9.40
N GLY A 105 -10.83 11.34 -10.09
CA GLY A 105 -11.01 11.49 -11.55
C GLY A 105 -10.11 10.57 -12.38
N GLU A 106 -9.21 9.83 -11.74
CA GLU A 106 -8.26 8.93 -12.40
C GLU A 106 -7.93 7.70 -11.54
N HIS A 107 -7.31 6.70 -12.17
CA HIS A 107 -6.77 5.55 -11.45
C HIS A 107 -5.51 5.96 -10.70
N PHE A 108 -5.51 5.79 -9.37
CA PHE A 108 -4.33 6.07 -8.57
C PHE A 108 -3.38 4.87 -8.55
N GLY A 109 -2.27 4.95 -9.27
CA GLY A 109 -1.26 3.88 -9.27
C GLY A 109 -0.53 3.77 -7.93
N HIS A 110 -0.33 2.54 -7.45
CA HIS A 110 0.57 2.25 -6.34
C HIS A 110 1.96 1.98 -6.90
N TYR A 111 2.86 2.95 -6.78
CA TYR A 111 4.23 2.87 -7.29
C TYR A 111 5.19 2.59 -6.13
N ASP A 112 5.39 1.32 -5.82
CA ASP A 112 6.14 0.85 -4.65
C ASP A 112 7.65 0.71 -4.90
N SER A 113 8.18 1.11 -6.05
CA SER A 113 9.60 0.93 -6.40
C SER A 113 10.53 1.95 -5.71
N VAL A 114 9.99 3.06 -5.20
CA VAL A 114 10.76 4.13 -4.53
C VAL A 114 10.95 3.78 -3.04
N ASN A 115 12.00 3.01 -2.72
CA ASN A 115 12.26 2.50 -1.36
C ASN A 115 13.54 3.01 -0.69
N ASP A 116 14.35 3.80 -1.38
CA ASP A 116 15.56 4.37 -0.78
C ASP A 116 15.16 5.32 0.35
N ARG A 117 15.59 5.00 1.58
CA ARG A 117 15.30 5.73 2.81
C ARG A 117 16.51 6.52 3.32
N SER A 118 17.59 6.59 2.55
CA SER A 118 18.75 7.43 2.88
C SER A 118 18.35 8.90 2.98
N GLU A 119 19.13 9.68 3.73
CA GLU A 119 18.91 11.11 3.85
C GLU A 119 19.02 11.78 2.46
N GLY A 120 18.07 12.68 2.15
CA GLY A 120 18.00 13.36 0.85
C GLY A 120 17.40 12.55 -0.31
N SER A 121 17.15 11.25 -0.11
CA SER A 121 16.45 10.39 -1.08
C SER A 121 15.08 10.97 -1.47
N LYS A 122 14.56 10.54 -2.64
CA LYS A 122 13.22 10.94 -3.09
C LYS A 122 12.15 10.62 -2.06
N LEU A 123 12.19 9.43 -1.47
CA LEU A 123 11.22 9.01 -0.46
C LEU A 123 11.29 9.89 0.79
N CYS A 124 12.49 10.21 1.28
CA CYS A 124 12.67 11.06 2.46
C CYS A 124 12.12 12.47 2.21
N ARG A 125 12.44 13.08 1.07
CA ARG A 125 11.94 14.41 0.70
C ARG A 125 10.42 14.42 0.55
N SER A 126 9.86 13.46 -0.18
CA SER A 126 8.42 13.36 -0.39
C SER A 126 7.65 13.03 0.90
N MET A 127 8.25 12.30 1.85
CA MET A 127 7.67 12.11 3.18
C MET A 127 7.55 13.44 3.92
N ASN A 128 8.60 14.26 3.90
CA ASN A 128 8.58 15.59 4.50
C ASN A 128 7.54 16.51 3.84
N GLU A 129 7.50 16.55 2.50
CA GLU A 129 6.50 17.31 1.74
C GLU A 129 5.08 16.85 2.06
N THR A 130 4.86 15.53 2.14
CA THR A 130 3.55 14.96 2.48
C THR A 130 3.12 15.35 3.89
N GLN A 131 4.05 15.34 4.85
CA GLN A 131 3.76 15.78 6.21
C GLN A 131 3.35 17.25 6.27
N ILE A 132 4.08 18.13 5.56
CA ILE A 132 3.76 19.56 5.49
C ILE A 132 2.36 19.77 4.91
N MET A 133 2.07 19.17 3.75
CA MET A 133 0.75 19.27 3.12
C MET A 133 -0.36 18.73 4.02
N TRP A 134 -0.12 17.64 4.74
CA TRP A 134 -1.09 17.06 5.67
C TRP A 134 -1.41 18.02 6.83
N GLU A 135 -0.38 18.58 7.46
CA GLU A 135 -0.52 19.53 8.56
C GLU A 135 -1.22 20.82 8.10
N GLU A 136 -0.94 21.27 6.87
CA GLU A 136 -1.63 22.41 6.26
C GLU A 136 -3.12 22.15 6.04
N LEU A 137 -3.49 21.00 5.47
CA LEU A 137 -4.89 20.66 5.15
C LEU A 137 -5.73 20.38 6.39
N TYR A 138 -5.20 19.59 7.32
CA TYR A 138 -5.99 18.98 8.37
C TYR A 138 -5.73 19.56 9.76
N LYS A 139 -4.69 20.39 9.91
CA LYS A 139 -4.26 20.96 11.20
C LYS A 139 -4.00 19.89 12.27
N GLU A 140 -3.51 18.73 11.83
CA GLU A 140 -3.20 17.58 12.68
C GLU A 140 -1.86 16.96 12.28
N ARG A 141 -1.23 16.21 13.18
CA ARG A 141 0.05 15.54 12.88
C ARG A 141 -0.14 14.42 11.84
N PHE A 142 0.80 14.34 10.90
CA PHE A 142 0.78 13.25 9.92
C PHE A 142 1.10 11.89 10.54
N THR A 143 2.02 11.82 11.49
CA THR A 143 2.49 10.55 12.09
C THR A 143 1.75 10.17 13.37
N ASN A 144 1.63 8.87 13.61
CA ASN A 144 1.14 8.26 14.85
C ASN A 144 1.97 6.99 15.21
N LYS A 145 1.56 6.27 16.26
CA LYS A 145 2.27 5.06 16.73
C LYS A 145 2.36 3.93 15.69
N ALA A 146 1.40 3.85 14.78
CA ALA A 146 1.32 2.87 13.69
C ALA A 146 1.93 3.38 12.37
N SER A 147 2.48 4.59 12.35
CA SER A 147 3.01 5.21 11.13
C SER A 147 4.51 4.90 10.90
N MET A 148 5.20 4.32 11.88
CA MET A 148 6.66 4.32 11.97
C MET A 148 7.33 3.11 11.33
N TYR A 149 8.30 3.37 10.45
CA TYR A 149 9.18 2.35 9.87
C TYR A 149 10.03 1.66 10.95
N ARG A 150 10.12 0.33 10.88
CA ARG A 150 10.74 -0.55 11.87
C ARG A 150 12.18 -0.96 11.55
N GLY A 151 12.74 -0.49 10.43
CA GLY A 151 14.00 -1.02 9.90
C GLY A 151 13.78 -2.19 8.95
N LEU A 152 14.87 -2.73 8.43
CA LEU A 152 14.82 -3.91 7.57
C LEU A 152 14.46 -5.17 8.39
N PRO A 153 13.76 -6.15 7.79
CA PRO A 153 13.55 -7.44 8.43
C PRO A 153 14.89 -8.08 8.80
N PRO A 154 14.96 -8.84 9.90
CA PRO A 154 16.13 -9.65 10.21
C PRO A 154 16.40 -10.64 9.08
N ASN A 155 17.68 -10.94 8.86
CA ASN A 155 18.14 -11.92 7.88
C ASN A 155 17.64 -13.32 8.20
#